data_AF-A0A359CD19-F1
#
_entry.id   AF-A0A359CD19-F1
#
_cell.length_a   1.000
_cell.length_b   1.000
_cell.length_c   1.000
_cell.angle_alpha   90.00
_cell.angle_beta   90.00
_cell.angle_gamma   90.00
#
_symmetry.space_group_name_H-M   'P 1'
#
loop_
_entity.id
_entity.type
_entity.pdbx_description
1 polymer ?
#
loop_
_entity_poly.entity_id
_entity_poly.type
_entity_poly.pdbx_seq_one_letter_code
_entity_poly.pdbx_strand_id
1 'polypeptide(L)'
;MLYRLRHTIAKTDVPAYIREYCDAERFIGYCRQCPRYNTYWSCPPYGFDVEEYLTRYTDVILVGTQLFPDSSLRSECTDAKQSTRITYRLIGEVR
;
A
#
# COMPACT_ATOMS: atom_id res chain seq x y z
N MET A 1 26.85 2.55 -0.64
CA MET A 1 25.52 2.44 -1.28
C MET A 1 24.67 3.58 -0.71
N LEU A 2 23.67 4.13 -1.40
CA LEU A 2 22.86 5.23 -0.84
C LEU A 2 21.66 4.72 -0.02
N TYR A 3 21.25 3.48 -0.28
CA TYR A 3 20.18 2.79 0.41
C TYR A 3 20.38 1.28 0.27
N ARG A 4 19.69 0.51 1.10
CA ARG A 4 19.53 -0.94 0.98
C ARG A 4 18.08 -1.28 0.71
N LEU A 5 17.84 -2.26 -0.16
CA LEU A 5 16.51 -2.82 -0.39
C LEU A 5 16.32 -4.14 0.35
N ARG A 6 15.10 -4.36 0.82
CA ARG A 6 14.62 -5.68 1.22
C ARG A 6 13.38 -5.98 0.39
N HIS A 7 13.40 -7.11 -0.30
CA HIS A 7 12.24 -7.65 -0.99
C HIS A 7 11.62 -8.74 -0.12
N THR A 8 10.31 -8.69 0.01
CA THR A 8 9.51 -9.70 0.70
C THR A 8 8.42 -10.16 -0.24
N ILE A 9 8.28 -11.47 -0.38
CA ILE A 9 7.15 -12.07 -1.08
C ILE A 9 6.42 -12.92 -0.05
N ALA A 10 5.12 -12.68 0.11
CA ALA A 10 4.24 -13.50 0.91
C ALA A 10 3.13 -14.08 0.03
N LYS A 11 2.69 -15.29 0.34
CA LYS A 11 1.60 -15.96 -0.34
C LYS A 11 0.63 -16.51 0.69
N THR A 12 -0.66 -16.35 0.46
CA THR A 12 -1.74 -16.96 1.25
C THR A 12 -2.92 -17.30 0.33
N ASP A 13 -3.81 -18.19 0.76
CA ASP A 13 -5.07 -18.42 0.04
C ASP A 13 -6.05 -17.25 0.22
N VAL A 14 -6.92 -17.04 -0.76
CA VAL A 14 -7.90 -15.95 -0.73
C VAL A 14 -8.83 -16.02 0.49
N PRO A 15 -9.41 -17.18 0.86
CA PRO A 15 -10.23 -17.28 2.06
C PRO A 15 -9.50 -16.81 3.33
N ALA A 16 -8.24 -17.20 3.53
CA ALA A 16 -7.42 -16.72 4.64
C ALA A 16 -7.16 -15.22 4.55
N TYR A 17 -6.83 -14.72 3.35
CA TYR A 17 -6.63 -13.29 3.13
C TYR A 17 -7.84 -12.44 3.54
N ILE A 18 -9.03 -12.83 3.08
CA ILE A 18 -10.27 -12.11 3.38
C ILE A 18 -10.55 -12.14 4.88
N ARG A 19 -10.48 -13.31 5.52
CA ARG A 19 -10.77 -13.45 6.96
C ARG A 19 -9.79 -12.70 7.86
N GLU A 20 -8.50 -12.72 7.53
CA GLU A 20 -7.45 -12.21 8.43
C GLU A 20 -7.09 -10.75 8.16
N TYR A 21 -7.25 -10.27 6.93
CA TYR A 21 -6.72 -8.97 6.51
C TYR A 21 -7.74 -8.02 5.86
N CYS A 22 -8.98 -8.46 5.59
CA CYS A 22 -10.03 -7.59 5.07
C CYS A 22 -11.07 -7.26 6.15
N ASP A 23 -11.37 -5.96 6.30
CA ASP A 23 -12.38 -5.46 7.23
C ASP A 23 -13.27 -4.44 6.52
N ALA A 24 -14.04 -4.92 5.53
CA ALA A 24 -14.82 -4.08 4.64
C ALA A 24 -15.83 -3.20 5.40
N GLU A 25 -16.45 -3.72 6.44
CA GLU A 25 -17.43 -3.02 7.28
C GLU A 25 -16.81 -1.84 8.04
N ARG A 26 -15.63 -2.03 8.62
CA ARG A 26 -14.92 -0.94 9.29
C ARG A 26 -14.50 0.14 8.30
N PHE A 27 -13.92 -0.25 7.16
CA PHE A 27 -13.39 0.71 6.18
C PHE A 27 -14.50 1.49 5.47
N ILE A 28 -15.65 0.90 5.16
CA ILE A 28 -16.77 1.67 4.58
C ILE A 28 -17.28 2.73 5.55
N GLY A 29 -17.24 2.47 6.86
CA GLY A 29 -17.55 3.45 7.90
C GLY A 29 -16.62 4.67 7.85
N TYR A 30 -15.31 4.47 7.64
CA TYR A 30 -14.35 5.56 7.45
C TYR A 30 -14.52 6.25 6.09
N CYS A 31 -14.77 5.50 5.02
CA CYS A 31 -14.99 6.06 3.69
C CYS A 31 -16.19 7.03 3.69
N ARG A 32 -17.30 6.68 4.35
CA ARG A 32 -18.49 7.55 4.43
C ARG A 32 -18.28 8.85 5.21
N GLN A 33 -17.29 8.90 6.10
CA GLN A 33 -16.91 10.12 6.82
C GLN A 33 -15.91 10.99 6.04
N CYS A 34 -15.31 10.44 4.98
CA CYS A 34 -14.35 11.17 4.16
C CYS A 34 -15.08 12.22 3.30
N PRO A 35 -14.64 13.48 3.28
CA PRO A 35 -15.23 14.52 2.42
C PRO A 35 -15.01 14.24 0.92
N ARG A 36 -14.19 13.23 0.59
CA ARG A 36 -13.89 12.78 -0.77
C ARG A 36 -14.56 11.45 -1.11
N TYR A 37 -15.52 11.00 -0.30
CA TYR A 37 -16.29 9.78 -0.58
C TYR A 37 -16.86 9.80 -2.00
N ASN A 38 -16.69 8.69 -2.72
CA ASN A 38 -17.17 8.52 -4.10
C ASN A 38 -16.59 9.53 -5.14
N THR A 39 -15.39 10.08 -4.90
CA THR A 39 -14.75 11.03 -5.85
C THR A 39 -13.55 10.47 -6.59
N TYR A 40 -12.96 9.37 -6.11
CA TYR A 40 -11.84 8.70 -6.75
C TYR A 40 -12.26 7.31 -7.24
N TRP A 41 -11.53 6.80 -8.23
CA TRP A 41 -11.76 5.45 -8.77
C TRP A 41 -11.67 4.35 -7.70
N SER A 42 -10.90 4.57 -6.64
CA SER A 42 -10.72 3.63 -5.53
C SER A 42 -11.74 3.82 -4.40
N CYS A 43 -12.67 4.77 -4.53
CA CYS A 43 -13.70 4.98 -3.52
C CYS A 43 -14.88 4.02 -3.72
N PRO A 44 -15.45 3.46 -2.64
CA PRO A 44 -16.76 2.83 -2.69
C PRO A 44 -17.89 3.88 -2.87
N PRO A 45 -19.11 3.47 -3.27
CA PRO A 45 -19.53 2.09 -3.54
C PRO A 45 -19.03 1.56 -4.88
N TYR A 46 -18.67 0.28 -4.92
CA TYR A 46 -18.29 -0.40 -6.15
C TYR A 46 -19.52 -0.97 -6.84
N GLY A 47 -19.50 -1.06 -8.17
CA GLY A 47 -20.59 -1.66 -8.96
C GLY A 47 -20.64 -3.19 -8.92
N PHE A 48 -19.90 -3.83 -8.01
CA PHE A 48 -19.77 -5.27 -7.86
C PHE A 48 -19.52 -5.64 -6.39
N ASP A 49 -19.81 -6.89 -6.03
CA ASP A 49 -19.47 -7.44 -4.72
C ASP A 49 -17.98 -7.79 -4.65
N VAL A 50 -17.25 -7.14 -3.74
CA VAL A 50 -15.79 -7.27 -3.63
C VAL A 50 -15.39 -8.65 -3.14
N GLU A 51 -16.14 -9.23 -2.21
CA GLU A 51 -15.82 -10.54 -1.64
C GLU A 51 -16.09 -11.65 -2.67
N GLU A 52 -17.22 -11.58 -3.36
CA GLU A 52 -17.55 -12.47 -4.48
C GLU A 52 -16.52 -12.36 -5.61
N TYR A 53 -16.02 -11.15 -5.88
CA TYR A 53 -14.97 -10.96 -6.88
C TYR A 53 -13.65 -11.61 -6.47
N LEU A 54 -13.22 -11.40 -5.22
CA LEU A 54 -11.95 -11.94 -4.71
C LEU A 54 -11.96 -13.47 -4.65
N THR A 55 -13.07 -14.08 -4.23
CA THR A 55 -13.22 -15.54 -4.10
C THR A 55 -13.10 -16.32 -5.41
N ARG A 56 -13.07 -15.63 -6.56
CA ARG A 56 -12.76 -16.23 -7.88
C ARG A 56 -11.29 -16.60 -8.04
N TYR A 57 -10.43 -16.08 -7.18
CA TYR A 57 -8.99 -16.37 -7.17
C TYR A 57 -8.66 -17.39 -6.06
N THR A 58 -7.60 -18.17 -6.28
CA THR A 58 -7.15 -19.16 -5.30
C THR A 58 -6.18 -18.56 -4.30
N ASP A 59 -5.24 -17.75 -4.80
CA ASP A 59 -4.09 -17.26 -4.03
C ASP A 59 -3.98 -15.74 -4.10
N VAL A 60 -3.49 -15.15 -3.02
CA VAL A 60 -3.00 -13.78 -2.96
C VAL A 60 -1.48 -13.81 -2.81
N ILE A 61 -0.78 -13.14 -3.72
CA ILE A 61 0.67 -12.94 -3.64
C ILE A 61 0.93 -11.46 -3.33
N LEU A 62 1.49 -11.20 -2.15
CA LEU A 62 1.92 -9.87 -1.75
C LEU A 62 3.41 -9.70 -2.06
N VAL A 63 3.73 -8.75 -2.92
CA VAL A 63 5.10 -8.37 -3.25
C VAL A 63 5.41 -7.03 -2.60
N GLY A 64 6.35 -7.01 -1.67
CA GLY A 64 6.77 -5.81 -0.94
C GLY A 64 8.23 -5.48 -1.19
N THR A 65 8.51 -4.22 -1.49
CA THR A 65 9.86 -3.66 -1.52
C THR A 65 9.99 -2.62 -0.42
N GLN A 66 10.95 -2.81 0.48
CA GLN A 66 11.27 -1.87 1.54
C GLN A 66 12.63 -1.24 1.29
N LEU A 67 12.66 0.09 1.33
CA LEU A 67 13.86 0.88 1.14
C LEU A 67 14.36 1.38 2.51
N PHE A 68 15.63 1.12 2.78
CA PHE A 68 16.34 1.58 3.96
C PHE A 68 17.41 2.59 3.53
N PRO A 69 17.18 3.91 3.66
CA PRO A 69 18.19 4.91 3.35
C PRO A 69 19.40 4.74 4.26
N ASP A 70 20.62 4.95 3.77
CA ASP A 70 21.83 4.91 4.62
C ASP A 70 21.99 6.21 5.43
N SER A 71 22.92 6.23 6.39
CA SER A 71 23.11 7.40 7.28
C SER A 71 23.48 8.67 6.52
N SER A 72 24.28 8.57 5.45
CA SER A 72 24.64 9.70 4.59
C SER A 72 23.40 10.32 3.95
N LEU A 73 22.54 9.52 3.34
CA LEU A 73 21.33 9.99 2.69
C LEU A 73 20.32 10.60 3.68
N ARG A 74 20.25 10.04 4.90
CA ARG A 74 19.44 10.65 5.98
C ARG A 74 20.00 11.98 6.44
N SER A 75 21.33 12.13 6.47
CA SER A 75 21.97 13.39 6.89
C SER A 75 21.77 14.54 5.88
N GLU A 76 21.53 14.23 4.61
CA GLU A 76 21.14 15.21 3.59
C GLU A 76 19.72 15.76 3.79
N CYS A 77 18.87 15.04 4.52
CA CYS A 77 17.50 15.44 4.82
C CYS A 77 17.47 16.34 6.07
N THR A 78 17.90 17.59 5.93
CA THR A 78 17.90 18.56 7.05
C THR A 78 16.54 19.23 7.27
N ASP A 79 15.63 19.12 6.29
CA ASP A 79 14.26 19.61 6.40
C ASP A 79 13.23 18.70 5.70
N ALA A 80 11.94 18.95 5.96
CA ALA A 80 10.83 18.16 5.44
C ALA A 80 10.70 18.21 3.91
N LYS A 81 11.02 19.34 3.26
CA LYS A 81 10.97 19.48 1.79
C LYS A 81 12.08 18.65 1.15
N GLN A 82 13.28 18.67 1.71
CA GLN A 82 14.40 17.84 1.28
C GLN A 82 14.07 16.36 1.43
N SER A 83 13.57 15.95 2.60
CA SER A 83 13.12 14.58 2.86
C SER A 83 12.08 14.11 1.84
N THR A 84 11.09 14.95 1.55
CA THR A 84 10.04 14.66 0.56
C THR A 84 10.63 14.45 -0.83
N ARG A 85 11.45 15.40 -1.31
CA ARG A 85 12.08 15.33 -2.64
C ARG A 85 12.96 14.10 -2.80
N ILE A 86 13.81 13.82 -1.80
CA ILE A 86 14.69 12.65 -1.80
C ILE A 86 13.87 11.37 -1.79
N THR A 87 12.82 11.29 -0.97
CA THR A 87 11.94 10.12 -0.92
C THR A 87 11.25 9.86 -2.25
N TYR A 88 10.67 10.88 -2.90
CA TYR A 88 10.04 10.69 -4.21
C TYR A 88 11.03 10.25 -5.31
N ARG A 89 12.24 10.82 -5.31
CA ARG A 89 13.32 10.38 -6.21
C ARG A 89 13.63 8.90 -5.99
N LEU A 90 13.86 8.50 -4.74
CA LEU A 90 14.17 7.12 -4.38
C LEU A 90 13.05 6.15 -4.77
N ILE A 91 11.79 6.51 -4.50
CA ILE A 91 10.64 5.68 -4.89
C ILE A 91 10.60 5.51 -6.41
N GLY A 92 10.91 6.55 -7.19
CA GLY A 92 10.95 6.47 -8.65
C GLY A 92 12.13 5.65 -9.21
N GLU A 93 13.22 5.50 -8.46
CA GLU A 93 14.37 4.68 -8.87
C GLU A 93 14.18 3.18 -8.61
N VAL A 94 13.38 2.82 -7.61
CA VAL A 94 13.25 1.43 -7.10
C VAL A 94 11.95 0.74 -7.49
N ARG A 95 11.06 1.46 -8.18
CA ARG A 95 9.73 1.03 -8.58
C ARG A 95 9.71 0.82 -10.09
#